data_AF-A0A1B9D730-F1
#
_entry.id   AF-A0A1B9D730-F1
#
_cell.length_a   1.000
_cell.length_b   1.000
_cell.length_c   1.000
_cell.angle_alpha   90.00
_cell.angle_beta   90.00
_cell.angle_gamma   90.00
#
_symmetry.space_group_name_H-M   'P 1'
#
loop_
_entity.id
_entity.type
_entity.pdbx_description
1 polymer ?
#
loop_
_entity_poly.entity_id
_entity_poly.type
_entity_poly.pdbx_seq_one_letter_code
_entity_poly.pdbx_strand_id
1 'polypeptide(L)'
;MDIGSADKGMINAMLGAGHNVSLPPDYVRFDDQHPYGRLATLDEVKEKIPGITPSQYDGVIGPALSQAIALPPQEKMSPDEWMTTRYDNVVGVPHPDGKPK
;
A
#
# COMPACT_ATOMS: atom_id res chain seq x y z
N MET A 1 -6.55 -21.60 6.15
CA MET A 1 -5.45 -20.64 6.37
C MET A 1 -6.02 -19.29 5.98
N ASP A 2 -6.36 -18.46 6.97
CA ASP A 2 -7.13 -17.21 6.82
C ASP A 2 -6.30 -16.11 6.16
N ILE A 3 -6.15 -16.21 4.84
CA ILE A 3 -5.51 -15.20 3.98
C ILE A 3 -6.09 -13.81 4.26
N GLY A 4 -7.39 -13.73 4.56
CA GLY A 4 -8.06 -12.47 4.87
C GLY A 4 -7.51 -11.72 6.09
N SER A 5 -6.90 -12.38 7.08
CA SER A 5 -6.43 -11.68 8.30
C SER A 5 -5.09 -10.97 8.09
N ALA A 6 -4.14 -11.61 7.40
CA ALA A 6 -2.83 -11.04 7.10
C ALA A 6 -2.95 -9.89 6.09
N ASP A 7 -3.80 -10.05 5.07
CA ASP A 7 -4.01 -9.06 4.03
C ASP A 7 -4.62 -7.77 4.60
N LYS A 8 -5.61 -7.90 5.51
CA LYS A 8 -6.19 -6.76 6.24
C LYS A 8 -5.15 -6.00 7.06
N GLY A 9 -4.25 -6.75 7.71
CA GLY A 9 -3.15 -6.17 8.48
C GLY A 9 -2.18 -5.37 7.60
N MET A 10 -1.78 -5.94 6.46
CA MET A 10 -0.91 -5.24 5.51
C MET A 10 -1.56 -4.00 4.90
N ILE A 11 -2.84 -4.07 4.51
CA ILE A 11 -3.56 -2.89 4.01
C ILE A 11 -3.61 -1.79 5.06
N ASN A 12 -3.95 -2.11 6.31
CA ASN A 12 -3.97 -1.13 7.38
C ASN A 12 -2.58 -0.52 7.63
N ALA A 13 -1.52 -1.31 7.56
CA ALA A 13 -0.16 -0.80 7.68
C ALA A 13 0.22 0.14 6.51
N MET A 14 -0.16 -0.21 5.28
CA MET A 14 0.08 0.63 4.11
C MET A 14 -0.70 1.95 4.19
N LEU A 15 -1.99 1.90 4.52
CA LEU A 15 -2.80 3.09 4.74
C LEU A 15 -2.24 3.95 5.87
N GLY A 16 -1.89 3.34 7.01
CA GLY A 16 -1.27 4.04 8.14
C GLY A 16 0.08 4.68 7.82
N ALA A 17 0.84 4.12 6.88
CA ALA A 17 2.08 4.68 6.36
C ALA A 17 1.87 5.71 5.22
N GLY A 18 0.62 6.03 4.87
CA GLY A 18 0.29 6.99 3.82
C GLY A 18 0.48 6.45 2.39
N HIS A 19 0.64 5.14 2.22
CA HIS A 19 0.70 4.53 0.88
C HIS A 19 -0.67 4.52 0.22
N ASN A 20 -0.70 4.81 -1.08
CA ASN A 20 -1.93 4.79 -1.85
C ASN A 20 -2.36 3.35 -2.16
N VAL A 21 -3.37 2.86 -1.46
CA VAL A 21 -4.00 1.57 -1.74
C VAL A 21 -5.27 1.83 -2.54
N SER A 22 -5.39 1.24 -3.74
CA SER A 22 -6.54 1.40 -4.62
C SER A 22 -7.77 0.64 -4.10
N LEU A 23 -8.34 1.12 -3.00
CA LEU A 23 -9.56 0.61 -2.39
C LEU A 23 -10.76 1.47 -2.80
N PRO A 24 -11.96 0.87 -2.92
CA PRO A 24 -13.17 1.65 -3.04
C PRO A 24 -13.33 2.58 -1.82
N PRO A 25 -13.88 3.79 -1.99
CA PRO A 25 -14.01 4.77 -0.90
C PRO A 25 -14.88 4.26 0.26
N ASP A 26 -15.77 3.30 0.00
CA ASP A 26 -16.60 2.68 1.04
C ASP A 26 -15.83 1.71 1.95
N TYR A 27 -14.64 1.30 1.54
CA TYR A 27 -13.74 0.40 2.26
C TYR A 27 -12.64 1.18 3.00
N VAL A 28 -12.64 2.51 2.93
CA VAL A 28 -11.69 3.36 3.65
C VAL A 28 -12.43 4.23 4.65
N ARG A 29 -12.00 4.21 5.91
CA ARG A 29 -12.49 5.07 6.98
C ARG A 29 -11.38 5.98 7.47
N PHE A 30 -11.73 7.24 7.71
CA PHE A 30 -10.85 8.24 8.30
C PHE A 30 -11.40 8.56 9.69
N ASP A 31 -10.54 8.51 10.69
CA ASP A 31 -10.84 8.85 12.07
C ASP A 31 -9.63 9.55 12.70
N ASP A 32 -9.79 10.10 13.90
CA ASP A 32 -8.73 10.87 14.58
C ASP A 32 -7.47 10.04 14.88
N GLN A 33 -7.58 8.70 14.89
CA GLN A 33 -6.47 7.78 15.10
C GLN A 33 -5.80 7.35 13.79
N HIS A 34 -6.49 7.47 12.65
CA HIS A 34 -6.04 7.07 11.32
C HIS A 34 -6.18 8.24 10.32
N PRO A 35 -5.29 9.25 10.38
CA PRO A 35 -5.36 10.42 9.50
C PRO A 35 -5.16 10.09 8.02
N TYR A 36 -4.44 9.00 7.73
CA TYR A 36 -4.22 8.48 6.38
C TYR A 36 -5.25 7.40 5.97
N GLY A 37 -6.24 7.17 6.84
CA GLY A 37 -7.28 6.18 6.65
C GLY A 37 -6.90 4.80 7.18
N ARG A 38 -7.94 3.98 7.38
CA ARG A 38 -7.85 2.55 7.68
C ARG A 38 -8.86 1.80 6.84
N LEU A 39 -8.66 0.50 6.74
CA LEU A 39 -9.64 -0.40 6.16
C LEU A 39 -10.91 -0.39 7.02
N ALA A 40 -12.04 -0.15 6.37
CA ALA A 40 -13.37 -0.24 6.98
C ALA A 40 -13.67 -1.70 7.31
N THR A 41 -14.26 -1.97 8.47
CA THR A 41 -14.70 -3.31 8.85
C THR A 41 -15.87 -3.77 7.99
N LEU A 42 -16.12 -5.09 7.92
CA LEU A 42 -17.24 -5.63 7.16
C LEU A 42 -18.58 -5.02 7.58
N ASP A 43 -18.80 -4.78 8.88
CA ASP A 43 -20.03 -4.15 9.38
C ASP A 43 -20.15 -2.69 8.92
N GLU A 44 -19.06 -1.92 8.96
CA GLU A 44 -19.04 -0.54 8.44
C GLU A 44 -19.26 -0.46 6.92
N VAL A 45 -18.84 -1.49 6.17
CA VAL A 45 -19.13 -1.60 4.74
C VAL A 45 -20.58 -2.01 4.51
N LYS A 46 -21.14 -2.91 5.32
CA LYS A 46 -22.56 -3.33 5.24
C LYS A 46 -23.53 -2.17 5.47
N GLU A 47 -23.18 -1.20 6.30
CA GLU A 47 -23.99 0.01 6.49
C GLU A 47 -24.18 0.79 5.17
N LYS A 48 -23.18 0.74 4.28
CA LYS A 48 -23.22 1.43 2.99
C LYS A 48 -23.67 0.53 1.84
N ILE A 49 -23.29 -0.74 1.88
CA ILE A 49 -23.58 -1.77 0.87
C ILE A 49 -24.36 -2.89 1.55
N PRO A 50 -25.69 -2.71 1.74
CA PRO A 50 -26.52 -3.71 2.39
C PRO A 50 -26.51 -5.00 1.57
N GLY A 51 -26.20 -6.13 2.22
CA GLY A 51 -26.15 -7.45 1.59
C GLY A 51 -24.76 -7.91 1.12
N ILE A 52 -23.70 -7.12 1.36
CA ILE A 52 -22.34 -7.58 1.08
C ILE A 52 -21.98 -8.83 1.91
N THR A 53 -21.44 -9.83 1.22
CA THR A 53 -20.97 -11.07 1.85
C THR A 53 -19.50 -10.95 2.28
N PRO A 54 -19.05 -11.70 3.30
CA PRO A 54 -17.64 -11.72 3.69
C PRO A 54 -16.70 -12.03 2.52
N SER A 55 -17.09 -12.96 1.64
CA SER A 55 -16.31 -13.32 0.44
C SER A 55 -16.19 -12.19 -0.57
N GLN A 56 -17.22 -11.35 -0.74
CA GLN A 56 -17.15 -10.17 -1.60
C GLN A 56 -16.23 -9.10 -0.99
N TYR A 57 -16.30 -8.91 0.33
CA TYR A 57 -15.43 -7.98 1.05
C TYR A 57 -13.95 -8.41 0.96
N ASP A 58 -13.64 -9.67 1.25
CA ASP A 58 -12.28 -10.20 1.14
C ASP A 58 -11.78 -10.23 -0.32
N GLY A 59 -12.69 -10.44 -1.27
CA GLY A 59 -12.42 -10.40 -2.71
C GLY A 59 -12.00 -9.03 -3.25
N VAL A 60 -12.28 -7.94 -2.53
CA VAL A 60 -11.79 -6.59 -2.87
C VAL A 60 -10.42 -6.31 -2.25
N ILE A 61 -10.19 -6.82 -1.04
CA ILE A 61 -8.95 -6.62 -0.27
C ILE A 61 -7.76 -7.27 -0.98
N GLY A 62 -7.87 -8.53 -1.37
CA GLY A 62 -6.76 -9.27 -2.00
C GLY A 62 -6.19 -8.59 -3.26
N PRO A 63 -7.04 -8.19 -4.23
CA PRO A 63 -6.59 -7.44 -5.41
C PRO A 63 -6.04 -6.06 -5.08
N ALA A 64 -6.64 -5.31 -4.15
CA ALA A 64 -6.16 -3.99 -3.77
C ALA A 64 -4.76 -4.06 -3.11
N LEU A 65 -4.54 -5.06 -2.26
CA LEU A 65 -3.23 -5.36 -1.68
C LEU A 65 -2.22 -5.77 -2.77
N SER A 66 -2.63 -6.66 -3.67
CA SER A 66 -1.78 -7.09 -4.79
C SER A 66 -1.38 -5.92 -5.67
N GLN A 67 -2.26 -4.96 -5.92
CA GLN A 67 -1.96 -3.75 -6.69
C GLN A 67 -1.08 -2.77 -5.93
N ALA A 68 -1.26 -2.62 -4.62
CA ALA A 68 -0.43 -1.74 -3.80
C ALA A 68 0.99 -2.29 -3.59
N ILE A 69 1.14 -3.62 -3.49
CA ILE A 69 2.44 -4.30 -3.40
C ILE A 69 3.07 -4.49 -4.78
N ALA A 70 2.26 -4.67 -5.83
CA ALA A 70 2.76 -4.69 -7.20
C ALA A 70 3.46 -3.36 -7.45
N LEU A 71 4.78 -3.42 -7.47
CA LEU A 71 5.66 -2.32 -7.85
C LEU A 71 5.06 -1.60 -9.06
N PRO A 72 5.04 -0.26 -9.09
CA PRO A 72 4.57 0.45 -10.27
C PRO A 72 5.33 -0.08 -11.50
N PRO A 73 4.68 -0.25 -12.66
CA PRO A 73 5.36 -0.58 -13.91
C PRO A 73 6.11 0.65 -14.45
N GLN A 74 6.97 1.21 -13.62
CA GLN A 74 8.00 2.21 -13.91
C GLN A 74 9.12 1.86 -12.92
N GLU A 75 10.27 1.35 -13.32
CA GLU A 75 11.02 1.63 -14.52
C GLU A 75 11.61 0.32 -15.05
N LYS A 76 11.90 0.27 -16.35
CA LYS A 76 12.93 -0.60 -16.89
C LYS A 76 14.31 -0.15 -16.36
N MET A 77 14.49 -0.03 -15.04
CA MET A 77 15.81 0.08 -14.44
C MET A 77 16.34 -1.33 -14.30
N SER A 78 17.52 -1.54 -14.85
CA SER A 78 18.21 -2.81 -14.70
C SER A 78 18.49 -3.03 -13.20
N PRO A 79 18.46 -4.27 -12.69
CA PRO A 79 18.69 -4.57 -11.27
C PRO A 79 19.91 -3.89 -10.64
N ASP A 80 20.93 -3.55 -11.44
CA ASP A 80 22.14 -2.86 -11.02
C ASP A 80 21.93 -1.35 -10.69
N GLU A 81 21.00 -0.66 -11.35
CA GLU A 81 20.75 0.79 -11.10
C GLU A 81 19.97 1.02 -9.79
N TRP A 82 19.11 0.07 -9.42
CA TRP A 82 18.31 0.14 -8.20
C TRP A 82 19.15 -0.04 -6.92
N MET A 83 20.18 -0.89 -6.98
CA MET A 83 21.11 -1.11 -5.85
C MET A 83 22.00 0.12 -5.60
N THR A 84 22.43 0.80 -6.68
CA THR A 84 23.30 1.98 -6.60
C THR A 84 22.59 3.17 -5.97
N THR A 85 21.33 3.43 -6.39
CA THR A 85 20.53 4.55 -5.88
C THR A 85 20.12 4.38 -4.41
N ARG A 86 20.03 3.12 -3.92
CA ARG A 86 19.71 2.82 -2.53
C ARG A 86 20.89 3.05 -1.59
N TYR A 87 22.11 2.74 -2.03
CA TYR A 87 23.31 3.01 -1.24
C TYR A 87 23.56 4.51 -1.08
N ASP A 88 23.34 5.29 -2.13
CA ASP A 88 23.52 6.75 -2.10
C ASP A 88 22.51 7.46 -1.19
N ASN A 89 21.27 6.98 -1.11
CA ASN A 89 20.26 7.59 -0.24
C ASN A 89 20.36 7.17 1.24
N VAL A 90 20.96 6.02 1.53
CA VAL A 90 21.08 5.50 2.91
C VAL A 90 22.38 5.95 3.57
N VAL A 91 23.46 6.08 2.81
CA VAL A 91 24.74 6.57 3.30
C VAL A 91 24.91 7.98 2.75
N GLY A 92 24.51 8.98 3.54
CA GLY A 92 24.72 10.40 3.22
C GLY A 92 26.21 10.76 3.14
N VAL A 93 26.90 10.28 2.11
CA VAL A 93 28.27 10.65 1.79
C VAL A 93 28.18 11.80 0.79
N PRO A 94 28.64 13.02 1.13
CA PRO A 94 28.80 14.05 0.13
C PRO A 94 29.86 13.56 -0.87
N HIS A 95 29.47 13.33 -2.12
CA HIS A 95 30.40 13.08 -3.21
C HIS A 95 31.34 14.29 -3.35
N PRO A 96 32.67 14.17 -3.11
CA PRO A 96 33.63 15.16 -3.55
C PRO A 96 33.97 14.84 -5.01
N ASP A 97 33.64 15.77 -5.89
CA ASP A 97 34.07 15.85 -7.29
C ASP A 97 33.52 14.82 -8.30
N GLY A 98 32.76 15.33 -9.26
CA GLY A 98 32.39 14.60 -10.46
C GLY A 98 31.51 15.39 -11.42
N LYS A 99 31.90 16.63 -11.78
CA LYS A 99 31.28 17.35 -12.91
C LYS A 99 31.47 16.54 -14.20
N PRO A 100 30.42 16.31 -15.01
CA PRO A 100 30.62 15.81 -16.36
C PRO A 100 31.13 16.97 -17.24
N LYS A 101 32.25 16.74 -17.94
CA LYS A 101 32.61 17.43 -19.17
C LYS A 101 32.67 16.40 -20.29
#